data_AF-A0A1B3PP56-F1
#
_entry.id   AF-A0A1B3PP56-F1
#
_cell.length_a   1.000
_cell.length_b   1.000
_cell.length_c   1.000
_cell.angle_alpha   90.00
_cell.angle_beta   90.00
_cell.angle_gamma   90.00
#
_symmetry.space_group_name_H-M   'P 1'
#
loop_
_entity.id
_entity.type
_entity.pdbx_description
1 polymer ?
#
loop_
_entity_poly.entity_id
_entity_poly.type
_entity_poly.pdbx_seq_one_letter_code
_entity_poly.pdbx_strand_id
1 'polypeptide(L)'
;MEFLWRALKPRRPAALPVKQPALAYGDSRSGPDSVRADTYLATLDIEAAIVAHERWKARLMDYLEGRSKVGLDPEVVRRSDHDALGRWLHGVGAEVLGDQPAYPLLMARHQYFHEQAGDLVELAQQGKWDQAVQVLNGGYRFGSSQVVLLLKELKRNLAQQS
;
A
#
# COMPACT_ATOMS: atom_id res chain seq x y z
N MET A 1 -27.50 15.34 -4.99
CA MET A 1 -26.31 14.52 -4.66
C MET A 1 -26.65 13.06 -4.96
N GLU A 2 -26.96 12.77 -6.22
CA GLU A 2 -27.60 11.53 -6.69
C GLU A 2 -26.70 10.86 -7.74
N PHE A 3 -25.74 10.01 -7.36
CA PHE A 3 -25.04 9.16 -8.33
C PHE A 3 -24.55 7.84 -7.69
N LEU A 4 -25.18 6.75 -8.16
CA LEU A 4 -24.61 5.41 -8.37
C LEU A 4 -24.48 4.46 -7.15
N TRP A 5 -25.48 3.59 -7.00
CA TRP A 5 -25.42 2.35 -6.21
C TRP A 5 -25.84 1.12 -7.05
N ARG A 6 -25.37 -0.08 -6.62
CA ARG A 6 -25.67 -1.49 -6.99
C ARG A 6 -24.69 -2.16 -7.96
N ALA A 7 -24.22 -3.39 -7.76
CA ALA A 7 -24.40 -4.41 -6.72
C ALA A 7 -23.34 -5.52 -6.91
N LEU A 8 -22.82 -6.10 -5.82
CA LEU A 8 -22.04 -7.35 -5.83
C LEU A 8 -22.59 -8.28 -4.73
N LYS A 9 -22.68 -9.58 -5.03
CA LYS A 9 -22.77 -10.64 -4.01
C LYS A 9 -21.80 -11.78 -4.34
N PRO A 10 -21.14 -12.40 -3.34
CA PRO A 10 -20.12 -13.42 -3.51
C PRO A 10 -20.70 -14.84 -3.44
N ARG A 11 -19.95 -15.83 -3.95
CA ARG A 11 -20.15 -17.26 -3.64
C ARG A 11 -18.81 -17.98 -3.48
N ARG A 12 -18.66 -18.64 -2.33
CA ARG A 12 -17.69 -19.71 -2.01
C ARG A 12 -18.20 -21.04 -2.58
N PRO A 13 -17.33 -21.98 -2.97
CA PRO A 13 -17.28 -23.27 -2.23
C PRO A 13 -15.84 -23.83 -2.12
N ALA A 14 -15.44 -24.35 -0.96
CA ALA A 14 -15.45 -25.77 -0.52
C ALA A 14 -14.14 -26.51 -0.84
N ALA A 15 -13.52 -27.06 0.22
CA ALA A 15 -12.25 -27.76 0.22
C ALA A 15 -12.41 -29.26 -0.06
N LEU A 16 -11.40 -29.87 -0.69
CA LEU A 16 -11.19 -31.32 -0.82
C LEU A 16 -9.67 -31.64 -0.84
N PRO A 17 -9.25 -32.90 -0.60
CA PRO A 17 -8.14 -33.22 0.31
C PRO A 17 -6.75 -33.43 -0.31
N VAL A 18 -5.77 -33.42 0.58
CA VAL A 18 -4.31 -33.61 0.43
C VAL A 18 -3.92 -34.99 -0.11
N LYS A 19 -2.90 -35.03 -0.99
CA LYS A 19 -1.89 -36.10 -1.03
C LYS A 19 -0.50 -35.48 -1.26
N GLN A 20 0.40 -35.66 -0.30
CA GLN A 20 1.83 -35.35 -0.43
C GLN A 20 2.56 -36.53 -1.09
N PRO A 21 3.60 -36.26 -1.90
CA PRO A 21 4.77 -37.13 -1.95
C PRO A 21 5.98 -36.42 -1.32
N ALA A 22 6.70 -37.17 -0.49
CA ALA A 22 8.02 -36.80 0.00
C ALA A 22 9.05 -36.95 -1.13
N LEU A 23 9.77 -35.88 -1.46
CA LEU A 23 11.03 -35.98 -2.20
C LEU A 23 12.04 -34.92 -1.72
N ALA A 24 13.15 -35.47 -1.21
CA ALA A 24 14.53 -35.00 -1.28
C ALA A 24 14.80 -33.49 -1.21
N TYR A 25 15.41 -33.09 -0.09
CA TYR A 25 16.10 -31.83 0.09
C TYR A 25 17.33 -31.79 -0.84
N GLY A 26 17.15 -31.17 -2.01
CA GLY A 26 18.23 -30.84 -2.93
C GLY A 26 18.77 -29.45 -2.61
N ASP A 27 20.06 -29.37 -2.30
CA ASP A 27 20.86 -28.16 -2.13
C ASP A 27 20.58 -27.17 -3.28
N SER A 28 19.75 -26.17 -3.01
CA SER A 28 19.36 -25.15 -3.97
C SER A 28 20.37 -24.01 -3.88
N ARG A 29 21.49 -24.18 -4.58
CA ARG A 29 22.26 -23.02 -5.04
C ARG A 29 21.36 -22.26 -6.02
N SER A 30 20.85 -21.11 -5.58
CA SER A 30 20.02 -20.20 -6.36
C SER A 30 20.64 -19.96 -7.73
N GLY A 31 20.04 -20.53 -8.78
CA GLY A 31 20.44 -20.32 -10.15
C GLY A 31 19.95 -18.96 -10.68
N PRO A 32 20.44 -18.51 -11.84
CA PRO A 32 19.97 -17.27 -12.46
C PRO A 32 18.45 -17.26 -12.74
N ASP A 33 17.82 -18.43 -12.88
CA ASP A 33 16.37 -18.55 -13.11
C ASP A 33 15.54 -18.27 -11.85
N SER A 34 16.03 -18.59 -10.64
CA SER A 34 15.31 -18.28 -9.40
C SER A 34 15.32 -16.78 -9.11
N VAL A 35 16.46 -16.11 -9.33
CA VAL A 35 16.60 -14.65 -9.17
C VAL A 35 15.65 -13.88 -10.10
N ARG A 36 15.43 -14.36 -11.33
CA ARG A 36 14.45 -13.79 -12.26
C ARG A 36 13.00 -13.98 -11.78
N ALA A 37 12.68 -15.16 -11.25
CA ALA A 37 11.35 -15.42 -10.71
C ALA A 37 11.06 -14.54 -9.47
N ASP A 38 12.04 -14.41 -8.57
CA ASP A 38 11.93 -13.57 -7.37
C ASP A 38 11.74 -12.09 -7.73
N THR A 39 12.51 -11.60 -8.71
CA THR A 39 12.35 -10.24 -9.24
C THR A 39 10.97 -10.02 -9.85
N TYR A 40 10.45 -10.99 -10.61
CA TYR A 40 9.11 -10.89 -11.19
C TYR A 40 8.03 -10.84 -10.09
N LEU A 41 8.10 -11.71 -9.09
CA LEU A 41 7.17 -11.71 -7.95
C LEU A 41 7.22 -10.37 -7.19
N ALA A 42 8.42 -9.83 -6.95
CA ALA A 42 8.60 -8.51 -6.35
C ALA A 42 7.90 -7.40 -7.15
N THR A 43 7.99 -7.42 -8.49
CA THR A 43 7.30 -6.42 -9.31
C THR A 43 5.78 -6.53 -9.24
N LEU A 44 5.22 -7.74 -9.12
CA LEU A 44 3.78 -7.95 -8.93
C LEU A 44 3.32 -7.45 -7.55
N ASP A 45 4.12 -7.70 -6.51
CA ASP A 45 3.84 -7.21 -5.16
C ASP A 45 3.84 -5.69 -5.09
N ILE A 46 4.76 -5.01 -5.81
CA ILE A 46 4.76 -3.55 -5.92
C ILE A 46 3.48 -3.04 -6.61
N GLU A 47 3.01 -3.70 -7.67
CA GLU A 47 1.73 -3.32 -8.30
C GLU A 47 0.55 -3.48 -7.32
N ALA A 48 0.52 -4.58 -6.58
CA ALA A 48 -0.49 -4.81 -5.54
C ALA A 48 -0.42 -3.73 -4.44
N ALA A 49 0.78 -3.32 -4.05
CA ALA A 49 1.00 -2.29 -3.05
C ALA A 49 0.51 -0.90 -3.52
N ILE A 50 0.77 -0.53 -4.79
CA ILE A 50 0.22 0.69 -5.40
C ILE A 50 -1.32 0.67 -5.37
N VAL A 51 -1.93 -0.44 -5.79
CA VAL A 51 -3.39 -0.58 -5.77
C VAL A 51 -3.94 -0.49 -4.34
N ALA A 52 -3.26 -1.08 -3.37
CA ALA A 52 -3.65 -1.03 -1.96
C ALA A 52 -3.60 0.40 -1.40
N HIS A 53 -2.58 1.17 -1.75
CA HIS A 53 -2.44 2.58 -1.38
C HIS A 53 -3.56 3.45 -2.00
N GLU A 54 -3.87 3.27 -3.29
CA GLU A 54 -4.96 4.01 -3.93
C GLU A 54 -6.33 3.68 -3.31
N ARG A 55 -6.57 2.41 -2.97
CA ARG A 55 -7.77 2.01 -2.22
C ARG A 55 -7.83 2.64 -0.83
N TRP A 56 -6.69 2.83 -0.17
CA TRP A 56 -6.64 3.50 1.12
C TRP A 56 -7.04 4.97 1.00
N LYS A 57 -6.50 5.68 0.00
CA LYS A 57 -6.86 7.08 -0.27
C LYS A 57 -8.35 7.23 -0.56
N ALA A 58 -8.92 6.33 -1.36
CA ALA A 58 -10.35 6.34 -1.64
C ALA A 58 -11.19 6.24 -0.36
N ARG A 59 -10.82 5.36 0.58
CA ARG A 59 -11.50 5.25 1.89
C ARG A 59 -11.38 6.51 2.72
N LEU A 60 -10.22 7.17 2.71
CA LEU A 60 -10.04 8.46 3.39
C LEU A 60 -10.97 9.52 2.79
N MET A 61 -11.04 9.62 1.46
CA MET A 61 -11.93 10.57 0.79
C MET A 61 -13.40 10.27 1.09
N ASP A 62 -13.81 9.00 1.04
CA ASP A 62 -15.16 8.58 1.45
C ASP A 62 -15.51 9.01 2.89
N TYR A 63 -14.55 8.96 3.81
CA TYR A 63 -14.73 9.48 5.15
C TYR A 63 -14.88 11.00 5.18
N LEU A 64 -13.96 11.74 4.55
CA LEU A 64 -13.98 13.21 4.51
C LEU A 64 -15.24 13.77 3.84
N GLU A 65 -15.81 13.05 2.87
CA GLU A 65 -17.03 13.42 2.15
C GLU A 65 -18.31 12.89 2.83
N GLY A 66 -18.20 12.28 4.01
CA GLY A 66 -19.34 11.77 4.77
C GLY A 66 -20.03 10.54 4.16
N ARG A 67 -19.38 9.87 3.19
CA ARG A 67 -19.88 8.62 2.58
C ARG A 67 -19.59 7.39 3.43
N SER A 68 -18.62 7.47 4.35
CA SER A 68 -18.36 6.44 5.36
C SER A 68 -19.08 6.76 6.67
N LYS A 69 -19.75 5.74 7.25
CA LYS A 69 -20.27 5.80 8.63
C LYS A 69 -19.25 5.34 9.68
N VAL A 70 -18.13 4.78 9.24
CA VAL A 70 -17.04 4.33 10.10
C VAL A 70 -16.17 5.55 10.40
N GLY A 71 -16.08 5.91 11.68
CA GLY A 71 -15.19 6.96 12.15
C GLY A 71 -13.71 6.58 11.94
N LEU A 72 -12.87 7.58 11.71
CA LEU A 72 -11.43 7.42 11.70
C LEU A 72 -10.85 8.06 12.96
N ASP A 73 -9.89 7.39 13.58
CA ASP A 73 -9.06 7.97 14.62
C ASP A 73 -7.82 8.58 13.94
N PRO A 74 -7.56 9.90 14.08
CA PRO A 74 -6.38 10.55 13.49
C PRO A 74 -5.08 9.83 13.86
N GLU A 75 -4.93 9.38 15.11
CA GLU A 75 -3.69 8.74 15.58
C GLU A 75 -3.49 7.38 14.91
N VAL A 76 -4.57 6.62 14.70
CA VAL A 76 -4.51 5.36 13.94
C VAL A 76 -4.21 5.64 12.46
N VAL A 77 -4.66 6.76 11.91
CA VAL A 77 -4.37 7.16 10.52
C VAL A 77 -2.90 7.54 10.34
N ARG A 78 -2.26 8.16 11.34
CA ARG A 78 -0.82 8.51 11.33
C ARG A 78 0.10 7.28 11.37
N ARG A 79 -0.42 6.15 11.82
CA ARG A 79 0.31 4.87 11.86
C ARG A 79 0.47 4.28 10.46
N SER A 80 1.59 4.62 9.82
CA SER A 80 1.92 4.11 8.50
C SER A 80 2.12 2.59 8.47
N ASP A 81 2.60 1.98 9.55
CA ASP A 81 2.82 0.54 9.70
C ASP A 81 1.55 -0.32 9.63
N HIS A 82 0.37 0.31 9.75
CA HIS A 82 -0.92 -0.36 9.87
C HIS A 82 -1.71 -0.45 8.57
N ASP A 83 -1.34 0.27 7.51
CA ASP A 83 -1.99 0.09 6.23
C ASP A 83 -1.40 -1.10 5.46
N ALA A 84 -2.03 -1.47 4.34
CA ALA A 84 -1.58 -2.64 3.58
C ALA A 84 -0.19 -2.43 2.96
N LEU A 85 0.13 -1.20 2.53
CA LEU A 85 1.45 -0.85 2.03
C LEU A 85 2.48 -0.89 3.15
N GLY A 86 2.21 -0.28 4.31
CA GLY A 86 3.12 -0.27 5.45
C GLY A 86 3.43 -1.66 5.98
N ARG A 87 2.41 -2.51 6.18
CA ARG A 87 2.64 -3.91 6.56
C ARG A 87 3.51 -4.65 5.55
N TRP A 88 3.35 -4.37 4.27
CA TRP A 88 4.19 -4.97 3.23
C TRP A 88 5.62 -4.42 3.29
N LEU A 89 5.81 -3.10 3.40
CA LEU A 89 7.12 -2.46 3.55
C LEU A 89 7.87 -3.02 4.75
N HIS A 90 7.23 -3.14 5.91
CA HIS A 90 7.86 -3.70 7.11
C HIS A 90 8.04 -5.22 7.10
N GLY A 91 7.47 -5.92 6.12
CA GLY A 91 7.58 -7.37 5.95
C GLY A 91 8.38 -7.73 4.69
N VAL A 92 7.73 -8.43 3.75
CA VAL A 92 8.34 -8.90 2.50
C VAL A 92 9.02 -7.76 1.71
N GLY A 93 8.44 -6.56 1.73
CA GLY A 93 9.03 -5.39 1.08
C GLY A 93 10.42 -5.04 1.61
N ALA A 94 10.69 -5.22 2.91
CA ALA A 94 12.01 -5.01 3.49
C ALA A 94 13.02 -6.05 3.00
N GLU A 95 12.61 -7.31 2.85
CA GLU A 95 13.48 -8.39 2.36
C GLU A 95 13.85 -8.18 0.89
N VAL A 96 12.88 -7.72 0.08
CA VAL A 96 13.03 -7.58 -1.37
C VAL A 96 13.66 -6.25 -1.77
N LEU A 97 13.34 -5.16 -1.05
CA LEU A 97 13.72 -3.80 -1.41
C LEU A 97 14.76 -3.19 -0.48
N GLY A 98 15.12 -3.85 0.63
CA GLY A 98 15.98 -3.28 1.67
C GLY A 98 17.32 -2.75 1.15
N ASP A 99 17.89 -3.42 0.15
CA ASP A 99 19.17 -3.03 -0.47
C ASP A 99 19.02 -1.92 -1.53
N GLN A 100 17.79 -1.56 -1.91
CA GLN A 100 17.53 -0.52 -2.91
C GLN A 100 17.68 0.87 -2.26
N PRO A 101 18.49 1.78 -2.83
CA PRO A 101 18.71 3.12 -2.26
C PRO A 101 17.44 3.95 -2.06
N ALA A 102 16.40 3.70 -2.87
CA ALA A 102 15.12 4.41 -2.78
C ALA A 102 14.19 3.88 -1.66
N TYR A 103 14.50 2.73 -1.04
CA TYR A 103 13.63 2.11 -0.04
C TYR A 103 13.52 2.93 1.27
N PRO A 104 14.61 3.41 1.89
CA PRO A 104 14.49 4.28 3.08
C PRO A 104 13.72 5.58 2.79
N LEU A 105 13.88 6.13 1.59
CA LEU A 105 13.13 7.31 1.15
C LEU A 105 11.64 7.00 0.98
N LEU A 106 11.29 5.83 0.44
CA LEU A 106 9.90 5.36 0.35
C LEU A 106 9.25 5.25 1.73
N MET A 107 9.93 4.64 2.71
CA MET A 107 9.42 4.55 4.08
C MET A 107 9.16 5.95 4.67
N ALA A 108 10.11 6.87 4.53
CA ALA A 108 9.96 8.23 5.04
C ALA A 108 8.80 8.99 4.37
N ARG A 109 8.62 8.82 3.05
CA ARG A 109 7.51 9.46 2.32
C ARG A 109 6.16 8.84 2.64
N HIS A 110 6.13 7.54 2.92
CA HIS A 110 4.92 6.86 3.38
C HIS A 110 4.50 7.32 4.77
N GLN A 111 5.43 7.43 5.74
CA GLN A 111 5.14 8.04 7.04
C GLN A 111 4.63 9.48 6.89
N TYR A 112 5.32 10.31 6.11
CA TYR A 112 4.90 11.69 5.88
C TYR A 112 3.48 11.78 5.30
N PHE A 113 3.13 10.93 4.34
CA PHE A 113 1.78 10.86 3.80
C PHE A 113 0.74 10.56 4.89
N HIS A 114 1.02 9.60 5.77
CA HIS A 114 0.13 9.23 6.87
C HIS A 114 -0.01 10.35 7.91
N GLU A 115 1.06 11.10 8.19
CA GLU A 115 0.97 12.32 9.03
C GLU A 115 0.01 13.35 8.43
N GLN A 116 0.17 13.67 7.15
CA GLN A 116 -0.71 14.63 6.48
C GLN A 116 -2.16 14.14 6.42
N ALA A 117 -2.38 12.83 6.32
CA ALA A 117 -3.72 12.27 6.38
C ALA A 117 -4.33 12.32 7.79
N GLY A 118 -3.52 12.14 8.84
CA GLY A 118 -3.94 12.35 10.22
C GLY A 118 -4.39 13.79 10.44
N ASP A 119 -3.62 14.76 9.95
CA ASP A 119 -3.95 16.18 10.01
C ASP A 119 -5.29 16.47 9.32
N LEU A 120 -5.55 15.86 8.15
CA LEU A 120 -6.83 15.99 7.45
C LEU A 120 -8.01 15.51 8.29
N VAL A 121 -7.89 14.33 8.89
CA VAL A 121 -8.94 13.73 9.70
C VAL A 121 -9.21 14.60 10.93
N GLU A 122 -8.16 15.05 11.61
CA GLU A 122 -8.27 15.92 12.78
C GLU A 122 -8.94 17.26 12.45
N LEU A 123 -8.50 17.93 11.38
CA LEU A 123 -9.10 19.21 10.95
C LEU A 123 -10.57 19.05 10.52
N ALA A 124 -10.90 17.97 9.82
CA ALA A 124 -12.27 17.64 9.43
C ALA A 124 -13.17 17.42 10.66
N GLN A 125 -12.68 16.69 11.67
CA GLN A 125 -13.39 16.46 12.93
C GLN A 125 -13.63 17.75 13.72
N GLN A 126 -12.71 18.71 13.61
CA GLN A 126 -12.84 20.04 14.21
C GLN A 126 -13.71 21.00 13.36
N GLY A 127 -14.20 20.56 12.19
CA GLY A 127 -14.97 21.40 11.26
C GLY A 127 -14.15 22.46 10.52
N LYS A 128 -12.81 22.39 10.58
CA LYS A 128 -11.88 23.35 9.99
C LYS A 128 -11.60 23.02 8.52
N TRP A 129 -12.65 23.02 7.69
CA TRP A 129 -12.58 22.55 6.30
C TRP A 129 -11.63 23.35 5.40
N ASP A 130 -11.51 24.67 5.60
CA ASP A 130 -10.58 25.50 4.81
C ASP A 130 -9.11 25.06 5.02
N GLN A 131 -8.74 24.74 6.27
CA GLN A 131 -7.41 24.24 6.60
C GLN A 131 -7.21 22.81 6.09
N ALA A 132 -8.24 21.96 6.20
CA ALA A 132 -8.19 20.60 5.65
C ALA A 132 -7.95 20.62 4.14
N VAL A 133 -8.61 21.51 3.39
CA VAL A 133 -8.41 21.67 1.95
C VAL A 133 -6.98 22.14 1.61
N GLN A 134 -6.38 22.99 2.45
CA GLN A 134 -4.97 23.39 2.27
C GLN A 134 -4.02 22.20 2.44
N VAL A 135 -4.20 21.40 3.49
CA VAL A 135 -3.39 20.18 3.71
C VAL A 135 -3.60 19.19 2.56
N LEU A 136 -4.85 19.00 2.12
CA LEU A 136 -5.23 18.08 1.05
C LEU A 136 -4.50 18.43 -0.26
N ASN A 137 -4.50 19.71 -0.63
CA ASN A 137 -3.90 20.20 -1.88
C ASN A 137 -2.39 20.43 -1.77
N GLY A 138 -1.86 20.52 -0.55
CA GLY A 138 -0.44 20.69 -0.27
C GLY A 138 0.24 19.37 0.12
N GLY A 139 0.56 19.23 1.40
CA GLY A 139 1.38 18.15 1.93
C GLY A 139 0.84 16.76 1.64
N TYR A 140 -0.47 16.53 1.78
CA TYR A 140 -1.08 15.23 1.50
C TYR A 140 -0.91 14.81 0.04
N ARG A 141 -1.25 15.70 -0.92
CA ARG A 141 -1.09 15.45 -2.35
C ARG A 141 0.36 15.20 -2.72
N PHE A 142 1.28 15.99 -2.16
CA PHE A 142 2.71 15.81 -2.36
C PHE A 142 3.18 14.44 -1.84
N GLY A 143 2.91 14.12 -0.58
CA GLY A 143 3.30 12.85 0.04
C GLY A 143 2.78 11.64 -0.72
N SER A 144 1.50 11.64 -1.09
CA SER A 144 0.88 10.56 -1.87
C SER A 144 1.57 10.36 -3.23
N SER A 145 1.84 11.47 -3.94
CA SER A 145 2.48 11.41 -5.25
C SER A 145 3.90 10.84 -5.17
N GLN A 146 4.63 11.19 -4.11
CA GLN A 146 5.98 10.68 -3.87
C GLN A 146 6.00 9.17 -3.60
N VAL A 147 5.07 8.66 -2.80
CA VAL A 147 4.94 7.20 -2.55
C VAL A 147 4.76 6.42 -3.86
N VAL A 148 3.81 6.85 -4.70
CA VAL A 148 3.53 6.17 -5.98
C VAL A 148 4.72 6.28 -6.94
N LEU A 149 5.38 7.43 -6.99
CA LEU A 149 6.55 7.65 -7.84
C LEU A 149 7.71 6.72 -7.44
N LEU A 150 8.02 6.62 -6.14
CA LEU A 150 9.10 5.78 -5.63
C LEU A 150 8.81 4.28 -5.83
N LEU A 151 7.56 3.85 -5.61
CA LEU A 151 7.16 2.46 -5.93
C LEU A 151 7.36 2.15 -7.42
N LYS A 152 6.97 3.05 -8.32
CA LYS A 152 7.20 2.89 -9.76
C LYS A 152 8.68 2.93 -10.15
N GLU A 153 9.50 3.69 -9.45
CA GLU A 153 10.94 3.70 -9.64
C GLU A 153 11.57 2.37 -9.23
N LEU A 154 11.28 1.89 -8.02
CA LEU A 154 11.75 0.60 -7.53
C LEU A 154 11.35 -0.54 -8.46
N LYS A 155 10.10 -0.55 -8.93
CA LYS A 155 9.64 -1.55 -9.92
C LYS A 155 10.48 -1.53 -11.20
N ARG A 156 10.78 -0.34 -11.74
CA ARG A 156 11.59 -0.19 -12.97
C ARG A 156 13.02 -0.65 -12.74
N ASN A 157 13.61 -0.30 -11.60
CA ASN A 157 14.98 -0.67 -11.25
C ASN A 157 15.11 -2.20 -11.11
N LEU A 158 14.15 -2.85 -10.46
CA LEU A 158 14.09 -4.31 -10.36
C LEU A 158 13.97 -4.97 -11.74
N ALA A 159 13.07 -4.48 -12.60
CA ALA A 159 12.91 -5.01 -13.95
C ALA A 159 14.15 -4.85 -14.85
N GLN A 160 15.02 -3.87 -14.57
CA GLN A 160 16.30 -3.68 -15.26
C GLN A 160 17.43 -4.56 -14.71
N GLN A 161 17.27 -5.10 -13.50
CA GLN A 161 18.21 -6.00 -12.84
C GLN A 161 17.91 -7.49 -13.14
N SER A 162 16.71 -7.80 -13.61
CA SER A 162 16.29 -9.13 -14.10
C SER A 162 16.76 -9.49 -15.50
#